data_AF-H8X0R1-F1
#
_entry.id   AF-H8X0R1-F1
#
_cell.length_a   1.000
_cell.length_b   1.000
_cell.length_c   1.000
_cell.angle_alpha   90.00
_cell.angle_beta   90.00
_cell.angle_gamma   90.00
#
_symmetry.space_group_name_H-M   'P 1'
#
loop_
_entity.id
_entity.type
_entity.pdbx_description
1 polymer ?
#
loop_
_entity_poly.entity_id
_entity_poly.type
_entity_poly.pdbx_seq_one_letter_code
_entity_poly.pdbx_strand_id
1 'polypeptide(L)'
;MSKSNNKRADVDVDVDTASIKTPATSASITPSISKTENDGKSSKNEPVVNEKEKKKQAFITRTIWTFVMIGAFFVILASGHLPIIVMVLLFQFLTFKEIIALTSEPARDKKIPYNRSLNWYFLIATWYYLDFPSFVDFFQEEIFSNKFLTLLILNHKIISYSLYIAGFIFFVWTLKKGYYKFQFAQLCVTHMTLLLVVFQAHLIIGNILNGIFWFFLPSALVIVNDIFAYVCGITFGRTQLIEISPKKTVEGFVGAWICTGIAAVIGSLILSKSDYLICPAQNLSTHLYNYPSCEPNPVFIPQVYQLPQNIIDLFGGNIELITFKPVYFHAAILATFASLIAPFGGFFASGLKRAFGIKDFGDTIPGHGGITDRFDCQFLMGSFTYLYYQTFISNHNMNLGKVLQMAIINLSAPQLIQLIKSILRYLNREGVIDDDKLHSIVELLAN
;
A
#
# COMPACT_ATOMS: atom_id res chain seq x y z
N MET A 1 -34.62 -44.78 37.49
CA MET A 1 -34.27 -43.82 36.41
C MET A 1 -33.47 -42.69 37.03
N SER A 2 -32.27 -42.45 36.48
CA SER A 2 -31.11 -41.83 37.12
C SER A 2 -31.26 -40.33 37.45
N LYS A 3 -30.79 -39.95 38.65
CA LYS A 3 -30.45 -38.57 39.07
C LYS A 3 -28.95 -38.36 38.91
N SER A 4 -28.53 -37.31 38.20
CA SER A 4 -27.27 -36.60 38.43
C SER A 4 -27.21 -35.39 37.50
N ASN A 5 -27.11 -34.17 38.05
CA ASN A 5 -26.56 -33.04 37.32
C ASN A 5 -25.81 -32.10 38.27
N ASN A 6 -24.51 -32.36 38.29
CA ASN A 6 -23.34 -31.48 38.33
C ASN A 6 -23.42 -30.09 39.01
N LYS A 7 -22.59 -29.94 40.05
CA LYS A 7 -22.21 -28.69 40.70
C LYS A 7 -21.26 -27.89 39.80
N ARG A 8 -21.55 -26.60 39.59
CA ARG A 8 -20.54 -25.58 39.25
C ARG A 8 -19.92 -25.09 40.56
N ALA A 9 -18.59 -25.07 40.60
CA ALA A 9 -17.82 -24.42 41.66
C ALA A 9 -17.37 -23.05 41.12
N ASP A 10 -17.84 -22.00 41.77
CA ASP A 10 -17.29 -20.65 41.67
C ASP A 10 -15.93 -20.62 42.36
N VAL A 11 -14.94 -20.03 41.69
CA VAL A 11 -13.64 -19.70 42.28
C VAL A 11 -13.46 -18.20 42.11
N ASP A 12 -13.63 -17.50 43.23
CA ASP A 12 -13.34 -16.08 43.41
C ASP A 12 -11.87 -15.80 43.09
N VAL A 13 -11.63 -14.74 42.30
CA VAL A 13 -10.31 -14.14 42.11
C VAL A 13 -10.38 -12.73 42.68
N ASP A 14 -9.72 -12.56 43.83
CA ASP A 14 -9.51 -11.28 44.51
C ASP A 14 -8.85 -10.26 43.56
N VAL A 15 -9.51 -9.11 43.40
CA VAL A 15 -8.97 -7.92 42.74
C VAL A 15 -8.61 -6.93 43.83
N ASP A 16 -7.33 -6.82 44.15
CA ASP A 16 -6.79 -5.78 45.03
C ASP A 16 -6.93 -4.40 44.36
N THR A 17 -7.99 -3.68 44.74
CA THR A 17 -8.16 -2.25 44.48
C THR A 17 -7.34 -1.43 45.49
N ALA A 18 -6.12 -1.05 45.11
CA ALA A 18 -5.37 0.00 45.80
C ALA A 18 -5.77 1.38 45.26
N SER A 19 -6.40 2.16 46.14
CA SER A 19 -6.91 3.51 45.94
C SER A 19 -5.78 4.55 45.93
N ILE A 20 -5.66 5.33 44.86
CA ILE A 20 -4.77 6.50 44.80
C ILE A 20 -5.64 7.76 44.88
N LYS A 21 -5.51 8.47 46.01
CA LYS A 21 -6.07 9.82 46.23
C LYS A 21 -5.23 10.85 45.47
N THR A 22 -5.88 11.63 44.62
CA THR A 22 -5.40 12.94 44.15
C THR A 22 -5.46 13.98 45.27
N PRO A 23 -4.55 14.96 45.25
CA PRO A 23 -5.03 16.33 45.12
C PRO A 23 -4.24 17.17 44.10
N ALA A 24 -4.98 17.99 43.37
CA ALA A 24 -4.49 19.07 42.55
C ALA A 24 -3.98 20.23 43.41
N THR A 25 -2.84 20.83 43.08
CA THR A 25 -2.70 22.30 42.93
C THR A 25 -1.32 22.69 42.38
N SER A 26 -1.36 23.69 41.51
CA SER A 26 -0.29 24.47 40.91
C SER A 26 0.60 25.20 41.93
N ALA A 27 1.92 25.21 41.73
CA ALA A 27 2.78 26.36 42.01
C ALA A 27 4.18 26.18 41.42
N SER A 28 4.57 27.15 40.59
CA SER A 28 5.90 27.45 40.10
C SER A 28 6.84 27.89 41.23
N ILE A 29 7.90 27.15 41.54
CA ILE A 29 9.03 27.67 42.35
C ILE A 29 10.36 27.08 41.85
N THR A 30 11.22 27.98 41.38
CA THR A 30 12.65 27.84 41.06
C THR A 30 13.43 27.31 42.27
N PRO A 31 14.39 26.37 42.15
CA PRO A 31 15.25 26.04 43.27
C PRO A 31 16.41 27.04 43.37
N SER A 32 16.46 27.70 44.53
CA SER A 32 17.58 28.48 45.03
C SER A 32 18.80 27.60 45.33
N ILE A 33 19.96 28.12 44.93
CA ILE A 33 21.31 27.60 45.14
C ILE A 33 21.61 27.44 46.64
N SER A 34 21.94 26.22 47.08
CA SER A 34 22.71 25.99 48.30
C SER A 34 24.16 25.69 47.94
N LYS A 35 25.06 26.47 48.53
CA LYS A 35 26.52 26.33 48.42
C LYS A 35 26.99 25.15 49.26
N THR A 36 27.80 24.28 48.66
CA THR A 36 28.81 23.49 49.36
C THR A 36 30.06 23.43 48.48
N GLU A 37 31.16 23.93 49.03
CA GLU A 37 32.50 23.91 48.45
C GLU A 37 33.16 22.53 48.55
N ASN A 38 34.16 22.34 47.67
CA ASN A 38 35.20 21.32 47.61
C ASN A 38 34.83 19.93 47.07
N ASP A 39 35.18 19.68 45.79
CA ASP A 39 36.48 19.07 45.50
C ASP A 39 36.82 19.11 43.99
N GLY A 40 38.09 19.35 43.69
CA GLY A 40 38.59 19.58 42.34
C GLY A 40 38.49 18.35 41.43
N LYS A 41 37.96 18.55 40.21
CA LYS A 41 38.20 17.71 39.03
C LYS A 41 37.85 18.48 37.74
N SER A 42 38.90 18.83 37.00
CA SER A 42 38.95 18.91 35.52
C SER A 42 37.65 19.36 34.82
N SER A 43 37.50 20.67 34.58
CA SER A 43 36.51 21.19 33.64
C SER A 43 36.83 20.76 32.21
N LYS A 44 36.19 19.68 31.74
CA LYS A 44 35.96 19.53 30.30
C LYS A 44 34.94 20.58 29.91
N ASN A 45 35.33 21.50 29.04
CA ASN A 45 34.42 22.40 28.34
C ASN A 45 33.39 21.56 27.57
N GLU A 46 32.23 21.31 28.16
CA GLU A 46 31.06 20.94 27.37
C GLU A 46 30.63 22.18 26.60
N PRO A 47 30.56 22.14 25.25
CA PRO A 47 30.12 23.30 24.50
C PRO A 47 28.66 23.54 24.87
N VAL A 48 28.37 24.77 25.31
CA VAL A 48 27.00 25.27 25.45
C VAL A 48 26.38 25.26 24.05
N VAL A 49 25.71 24.16 23.68
CA VAL A 49 25.09 24.00 22.37
C VAL A 49 23.95 25.00 22.28
N ASN A 50 24.11 26.02 21.43
CA ASN A 50 23.09 26.99 21.13
C ASN A 50 21.86 26.28 20.52
N GLU A 51 20.77 26.14 21.29
CA GLU A 51 19.54 25.44 20.85
C GLU A 51 19.00 25.95 19.50
N LYS A 52 19.20 27.26 19.23
CA LYS A 52 18.79 27.88 17.96
C LYS A 52 19.63 27.35 16.79
N GLU A 53 20.93 27.15 16.98
CA GLU A 53 21.81 26.58 15.96
C GLU A 53 21.49 25.11 15.70
N LYS A 54 21.19 24.33 16.75
CA LYS A 54 20.76 22.93 16.59
C LYS A 54 19.44 22.82 15.83
N LYS A 55 18.46 23.69 16.12
CA LYS A 55 17.18 23.75 15.38
C LYS A 55 17.38 24.21 13.94
N LYS A 56 18.26 25.19 13.69
CA LYS A 56 18.62 25.67 12.35
C LYS A 56 19.34 24.58 11.53
N GLN A 57 20.30 23.88 12.12
CA GLN A 57 20.99 22.76 11.50
C GLN A 57 20.01 21.63 11.17
N ALA A 58 19.13 21.25 12.11
CA ALA A 58 18.11 20.24 11.86
C ALA A 58 17.16 20.62 10.73
N PHE A 59 16.78 21.90 10.64
CA PHE A 59 15.96 22.41 9.54
C PHE A 59 16.70 22.32 8.20
N ILE A 60 17.96 22.79 8.14
CA ILE A 60 18.80 22.72 6.93
C ILE A 60 18.97 21.28 6.46
N THR A 61 19.33 20.36 7.36
CA THR A 61 19.48 18.94 7.06
C THR A 61 18.19 18.37 6.49
N ARG A 62 17.03 18.67 7.10
CA ARG A 62 15.73 18.22 6.59
C ARG A 62 15.43 18.77 5.21
N THR A 63 15.66 20.05 4.97
CA THR A 63 15.40 20.67 3.66
C THR A 63 16.27 20.05 2.56
N ILE A 64 17.58 19.89 2.80
CA ILE A 64 18.50 19.29 1.82
C ILE A 64 18.08 17.85 1.49
N TRP A 65 17.87 17.01 2.51
CA TRP A 65 17.47 15.63 2.29
C TRP A 65 16.09 15.49 1.66
N THR A 66 15.18 16.45 1.88
CA THR A 66 13.89 16.50 1.17
C THR A 66 14.09 16.65 -0.34
N PHE A 67 14.91 17.61 -0.77
CA PHE A 67 15.19 17.80 -2.20
C PHE A 67 15.95 16.62 -2.80
N VAL A 68 16.90 16.04 -2.07
CA VAL A 68 17.63 14.83 -2.50
C VAL A 68 16.66 13.66 -2.70
N MET A 69 15.75 13.41 -1.76
CA MET A 69 14.76 12.33 -1.87
C MET A 69 13.79 12.55 -3.04
N ILE A 70 13.27 13.76 -3.19
CA ILE A 70 12.35 14.09 -4.29
C ILE A 70 13.06 13.93 -5.64
N GLY A 71 14.27 14.48 -5.77
CA GLY A 71 15.07 14.37 -7.00
C GLY A 71 15.40 12.92 -7.33
N ALA A 72 15.87 12.14 -6.36
CA ALA A 72 16.16 10.72 -6.53
C ALA A 72 14.91 9.93 -6.94
N PHE A 73 13.75 10.21 -6.33
CA PHE A 73 12.50 9.56 -6.67
C PHE A 73 12.09 9.82 -8.13
N PHE A 74 12.15 11.07 -8.60
CA PHE A 74 11.80 11.39 -9.99
C PHE A 74 12.82 10.85 -11.00
N VAL A 75 14.10 10.77 -10.64
CA VAL A 75 15.12 10.10 -11.47
C VAL A 75 14.81 8.60 -11.60
N ILE A 76 14.49 7.93 -10.50
CA ILE A 76 14.09 6.51 -10.51
C ILE A 76 12.81 6.33 -11.33
N LEU A 77 11.81 7.19 -11.12
CA LEU A 77 10.54 7.16 -11.83
C LEU A 77 10.71 7.34 -13.34
N ALA A 78 11.65 8.18 -13.79
CA ALA A 78 11.98 8.38 -15.20
C ALA A 78 12.82 7.22 -15.79
N SER A 79 13.45 6.43 -14.93
CA SER A 79 14.27 5.29 -15.33
C SER A 79 13.46 4.00 -15.54
N GLY A 80 12.13 4.05 -15.57
CA GLY A 80 11.29 2.93 -15.98
C GLY A 80 10.96 1.91 -14.89
N HIS A 81 10.39 0.79 -15.33
CA HIS A 81 9.80 -0.21 -14.45
C HIS A 81 10.84 -0.87 -13.52
N LEU A 82 11.97 -1.34 -14.06
CA LEU A 82 12.96 -2.08 -13.27
C LEU A 82 13.54 -1.26 -12.11
N PRO A 83 14.01 0.00 -12.27
CA PRO A 83 14.51 0.79 -11.15
C PRO A 83 13.45 1.07 -10.08
N ILE A 84 12.18 1.28 -10.46
CA ILE A 84 11.09 1.47 -9.49
C ILE A 84 10.86 0.17 -8.70
N ILE A 85 10.86 -0.98 -9.37
CA ILE A 85 10.73 -2.29 -8.72
C ILE A 85 11.88 -2.53 -7.74
N VAL A 86 13.12 -2.26 -8.16
CA VAL A 86 14.31 -2.38 -7.29
C VAL A 86 14.20 -1.45 -6.09
N MET A 87 13.69 -0.22 -6.28
CA MET A 87 13.45 0.71 -5.18
C MET A 87 12.40 0.16 -4.20
N VAL A 88 11.30 -0.42 -4.67
CA VAL A 88 10.28 -1.05 -3.82
C VAL A 88 10.86 -2.23 -3.03
N LEU A 89 11.62 -3.11 -3.68
CA LEU A 89 12.31 -4.24 -3.03
C LEU A 89 13.32 -3.75 -1.98
N LEU A 90 14.03 -2.65 -2.25
CA LEU A 90 14.95 -2.02 -1.29
C LEU A 90 14.20 -1.46 -0.06
N PHE A 91 13.11 -0.72 -0.27
CA PHE A 91 12.31 -0.16 0.83
C PHE A 91 11.63 -1.25 1.65
N GLN A 92 11.17 -2.31 1.01
CA GLN A 92 10.68 -3.51 1.67
C GLN A 92 11.77 -4.17 2.54
N PHE A 93 12.98 -4.36 2.00
CA PHE A 93 14.10 -4.92 2.76
C PHE A 93 14.46 -4.05 3.97
N LEU A 94 14.52 -2.73 3.80
CA LEU A 94 14.84 -1.79 4.88
C LEU A 94 13.73 -1.73 5.95
N THR A 95 12.46 -1.76 5.54
CA THR A 95 11.31 -1.82 6.46
C THR A 95 11.33 -3.14 7.26
N PHE A 96 11.55 -4.27 6.59
CA PHE A 96 11.69 -5.57 7.25
C PHE A 96 12.84 -5.55 8.26
N LYS A 97 13.99 -4.98 7.88
CA LYS A 97 15.14 -4.81 8.77
C LYS A 97 14.80 -3.98 10.01
N GLU A 98 14.11 -2.85 9.86
CA GLU A 98 13.72 -1.95 10.97
C GLU A 98 12.77 -2.65 11.94
N ILE A 99 11.72 -3.32 11.44
CA ILE A 99 10.74 -4.03 12.28
C ILE A 99 11.37 -5.22 13.02
N ILE A 100 12.21 -6.01 12.34
CA ILE A 100 12.93 -7.12 12.99
C ILE A 100 13.91 -6.59 14.04
N ALA A 101 14.62 -5.49 13.75
CA ALA A 101 15.56 -4.89 14.70
C ALA A 101 14.84 -4.38 15.97
N LEU A 102 13.63 -3.83 15.84
CA LEU A 102 12.81 -3.36 16.95
C LEU A 102 12.50 -4.46 17.97
N THR A 103 12.25 -5.68 17.49
CA THR A 103 11.88 -6.82 18.33
C THR A 103 13.06 -7.65 18.80
N SER A 104 14.25 -7.39 18.24
CA SER A 104 15.48 -8.05 18.63
C SER A 104 16.04 -7.44 19.92
N GLU A 105 16.41 -8.30 20.88
CA GLU A 105 17.10 -7.89 22.10
C GLU A 105 18.54 -8.42 22.02
N PRO A 106 19.55 -7.58 21.70
CA PRO A 106 20.92 -8.04 21.43
C PRO A 106 21.54 -8.89 22.54
N ALA A 107 21.15 -8.65 23.80
CA ALA A 107 21.61 -9.40 24.96
C ALA A 107 21.00 -10.81 25.08
N ARG A 108 19.74 -10.99 24.66
CA ARG A 108 19.07 -12.30 24.62
C ARG A 108 19.39 -13.05 23.34
N ASP A 109 19.50 -12.35 22.21
CA ASP A 109 19.86 -12.94 20.92
C ASP A 109 21.27 -13.54 20.92
N LYS A 110 22.24 -12.94 21.62
CA LYS A 110 23.57 -13.55 21.82
C LYS A 110 23.51 -14.93 22.48
N LYS A 111 22.44 -15.25 23.21
CA LYS A 111 22.26 -16.53 23.91
C LYS A 111 21.48 -17.56 23.08
N ILE A 112 20.97 -17.18 21.91
CA ILE A 112 20.16 -18.01 21.01
C ILE A 112 20.84 -18.01 19.61
N PRO A 113 21.55 -19.08 19.23
CA PRO A 113 22.23 -19.12 17.93
C PRO A 113 21.22 -19.07 16.78
N TYR A 114 21.60 -18.47 15.65
CA TYR A 114 20.88 -18.46 14.36
C TYR A 114 19.51 -17.77 14.30
N ASN A 115 19.01 -17.24 15.40
CA ASN A 115 17.69 -16.59 15.47
C ASN A 115 17.51 -15.45 14.44
N ARG A 116 18.56 -14.63 14.25
CA ARG A 116 18.55 -13.55 13.26
C ARG A 116 18.62 -14.05 11.82
N SER A 117 19.42 -15.09 11.57
CA SER A 117 19.56 -15.70 10.24
C SER A 117 18.25 -16.32 9.76
N LEU A 118 17.46 -16.85 10.69
CA LEU A 118 16.17 -17.44 10.38
C LEU A 118 15.14 -16.42 9.88
N ASN A 119 15.12 -15.20 10.41
CA ASN A 119 14.24 -14.15 9.89
C ASN A 119 14.58 -13.81 8.43
N TRP A 120 15.87 -13.72 8.10
CA TRP A 120 16.32 -13.47 6.73
C TRP A 120 16.04 -14.66 5.79
N TYR A 121 16.14 -15.89 6.31
CA TYR A 121 15.75 -17.08 5.56
C TYR A 121 14.29 -17.02 5.12
N PHE A 122 13.38 -16.71 6.06
CA PHE A 122 11.96 -16.59 5.75
C PHE A 122 11.64 -15.46 4.76
N LEU A 123 12.37 -14.33 4.82
CA LEU A 123 12.27 -13.26 3.83
C LEU A 123 12.63 -13.76 2.42
N ILE A 124 13.79 -14.40 2.26
CA ILE A 124 14.25 -14.91 0.96
C ILE A 124 13.30 -15.99 0.42
N ALA A 125 12.85 -16.91 1.27
CA ALA A 125 11.88 -17.93 0.88
C ALA A 125 10.56 -17.31 0.40
N THR A 126 10.12 -16.20 1.02
CA THR A 126 8.90 -15.50 0.63
C THR A 126 9.07 -14.71 -0.66
N TRP A 127 10.21 -14.05 -0.87
CA TRP A 127 10.55 -13.43 -2.17
C TRP A 127 10.56 -14.45 -3.30
N TYR A 128 11.16 -15.63 -3.07
CA TYR A 128 11.12 -16.71 -4.04
C TYR A 128 9.68 -17.16 -4.33
N TYR A 129 8.84 -17.29 -3.30
CA TYR A 129 7.44 -17.71 -3.50
C TYR A 129 6.61 -16.67 -4.25
N LEU A 130 6.70 -15.39 -3.88
CA LEU A 130 5.82 -14.33 -4.39
C LEU A 130 6.35 -13.67 -5.67
N ASP A 131 7.58 -13.17 -5.64
CA ASP A 131 8.07 -12.24 -6.65
C ASP A 131 8.73 -12.95 -7.84
N PHE A 132 9.39 -14.09 -7.60
CA PHE A 132 10.10 -14.83 -8.65
C PHE A 132 9.22 -15.14 -9.89
N PRO A 133 7.98 -15.66 -9.77
CA PRO A 133 7.14 -15.93 -10.94
C PRO A 133 6.83 -14.67 -11.77
N SER A 134 6.70 -13.51 -11.13
CA SER A 134 6.38 -12.24 -11.80
C SER A 134 7.51 -11.76 -12.70
N PHE A 135 8.75 -12.22 -12.46
CA PHE A 135 9.92 -11.86 -13.26
C PHE A 135 10.26 -12.88 -14.35
N VAL A 136 9.77 -14.12 -14.25
CA VAL A 136 10.09 -15.20 -15.19
C VAL A 136 9.79 -14.80 -16.64
N ASP A 137 8.65 -14.16 -16.87
CA ASP A 137 8.22 -13.77 -18.22
C ASP A 137 9.15 -12.76 -18.90
N PHE A 138 9.95 -12.02 -18.12
CA PHE A 138 10.88 -11.02 -18.65
C PHE A 138 12.28 -11.56 -18.93
N PHE A 139 12.64 -12.75 -18.40
CA PHE A 139 13.97 -13.35 -18.55
C PHE A 139 13.92 -14.70 -19.29
N GLN A 140 12.85 -14.96 -20.05
CA GLN A 140 12.60 -16.28 -20.64
C GLN A 140 13.79 -16.83 -21.45
N GLU A 141 14.44 -16.01 -22.29
CA GLU A 141 15.57 -16.45 -23.12
C GLU A 141 16.78 -16.93 -22.28
N GLU A 142 17.13 -16.20 -21.22
CA GLU A 142 18.23 -16.56 -20.32
C GLU A 142 17.87 -17.80 -19.48
N ILE A 143 16.60 -17.90 -19.10
CA ILE A 143 16.06 -18.98 -18.28
C ILE A 143 16.09 -20.33 -19.00
N PHE A 144 15.66 -20.39 -20.26
CA PHE A 144 15.61 -21.63 -21.03
C PHE A 144 16.99 -22.16 -21.41
N SER A 145 18.02 -21.31 -21.37
CA SER A 145 19.41 -21.71 -21.57
C SER A 145 19.97 -22.49 -20.37
N ASN A 146 19.46 -22.24 -19.16
CA ASN A 146 19.96 -22.87 -17.93
C ASN A 146 19.01 -23.94 -17.36
N LYS A 147 19.43 -25.21 -17.41
CA LYS A 147 18.68 -26.36 -16.87
C LYS A 147 18.32 -26.19 -15.39
N PHE A 148 19.20 -25.58 -14.59
CA PHE A 148 18.94 -25.34 -13.17
C PHE A 148 17.80 -24.34 -12.97
N LEU A 149 17.80 -23.25 -13.73
CA LEU A 149 16.78 -22.21 -13.61
C LEU A 149 15.41 -22.69 -14.12
N THR A 150 15.41 -23.51 -15.19
CA THR A 150 14.22 -24.21 -15.67
C THR A 150 13.62 -25.14 -14.59
N LEU A 151 14.47 -25.88 -13.86
CA LEU A 151 14.02 -26.74 -12.76
C LEU A 151 13.32 -25.92 -11.66
N LEU A 152 13.90 -24.78 -11.28
CA LEU A 152 13.33 -23.89 -10.25
C LEU A 152 11.93 -23.40 -10.63
N ILE A 153 11.71 -23.06 -11.90
CA ILE A 153 10.42 -22.53 -12.38
C ILE A 153 9.36 -23.61 -12.46
N LEU A 154 9.68 -24.74 -13.11
CA LEU A 154 8.71 -25.85 -13.25
C LEU A 154 8.27 -26.41 -11.90
N ASN A 155 9.17 -26.39 -10.91
CA ASN A 155 8.92 -26.91 -9.57
C ASN A 155 8.75 -25.79 -8.53
N HIS A 156 8.43 -24.57 -8.95
CA HIS A 156 8.40 -23.38 -8.09
C HIS A 156 7.56 -23.59 -6.82
N LYS A 157 6.35 -24.15 -6.96
CA LYS A 157 5.42 -24.37 -5.84
C LYS A 157 5.95 -25.37 -4.82
N ILE A 158 6.47 -26.51 -5.28
CA ILE A 158 6.99 -27.55 -4.36
C ILE A 158 8.28 -27.09 -3.70
N ILE A 159 9.17 -26.40 -4.43
CA ILE A 159 10.40 -25.84 -3.87
C ILE A 159 10.08 -24.78 -2.82
N SER A 160 9.13 -23.88 -3.10
CA SER A 160 8.69 -22.85 -2.14
C SER A 160 8.14 -23.47 -0.86
N TYR A 161 7.30 -24.51 -0.99
CA TYR A 161 6.78 -25.25 0.17
C TYR A 161 7.91 -25.93 0.96
N SER A 162 8.84 -26.60 0.28
CA SER A 162 9.98 -27.25 0.92
C SER A 162 10.89 -26.26 1.65
N LEU A 163 11.15 -25.08 1.08
CA LEU A 163 11.91 -24.01 1.74
C LEU A 163 11.19 -23.54 3.01
N TYR A 164 9.89 -23.26 2.94
CA TYR A 164 9.15 -22.85 4.13
C TYR A 164 9.20 -23.91 5.24
N ILE A 165 8.95 -25.18 4.91
CA ILE A 165 9.00 -26.29 5.87
C ILE A 165 10.41 -26.49 6.43
N ALA A 166 11.46 -26.37 5.63
CA ALA A 166 12.84 -26.45 6.11
C ALA A 166 13.15 -25.32 7.12
N GLY A 167 12.71 -24.09 6.85
CA GLY A 167 12.81 -22.99 7.81
C GLY A 167 12.05 -23.25 9.11
N PHE A 168 10.85 -23.81 9.02
CA PHE A 168 10.06 -24.18 10.19
C PHE A 168 10.72 -25.30 11.02
N ILE A 169 11.23 -26.35 10.38
CA ILE A 169 11.98 -27.41 11.06
C ILE A 169 13.23 -26.83 11.73
N PHE A 170 13.94 -25.93 11.04
CA PHE A 170 15.10 -25.25 11.60
C PHE A 170 14.74 -24.38 12.81
N PHE A 171 13.62 -23.66 12.77
CA PHE A 171 13.10 -22.93 13.95
C PHE A 171 12.92 -23.86 15.15
N VAL A 172 12.21 -24.98 14.95
CA VAL A 172 11.94 -25.97 16.02
C VAL A 172 13.26 -26.53 16.58
N TRP A 173 14.25 -26.80 15.72
CA TRP A 173 15.56 -27.26 16.14
C TRP A 173 16.33 -26.22 16.98
N THR A 174 16.14 -24.93 16.73
CA THR A 174 16.77 -23.84 17.49
C THR A 174 16.10 -23.52 18.83
N LEU A 175 15.00 -24.18 19.19
CA LEU A 175 14.26 -23.90 20.43
C LEU A 175 15.12 -24.16 21.68
N LYS A 176 15.15 -23.16 22.58
CA LYS A 176 15.95 -23.21 23.81
C LYS A 176 15.09 -23.00 25.04
N LYS A 177 15.18 -23.93 26.00
CA LYS A 177 14.48 -23.82 27.29
C LYS A 177 14.78 -22.49 27.96
N GLY A 178 13.74 -21.83 28.45
CA GLY A 178 13.81 -20.49 29.05
C GLY A 178 13.67 -19.32 28.06
N TYR A 179 13.66 -19.57 26.75
CA TYR A 179 13.51 -18.53 25.72
C TYR A 179 12.30 -18.74 24.80
N TYR A 180 11.47 -19.76 25.03
CA TYR A 180 10.34 -20.09 24.14
C TYR A 180 9.43 -18.91 23.85
N LYS A 181 8.99 -18.16 24.88
CA LYS A 181 8.10 -17.00 24.68
C LYS A 181 8.72 -15.96 23.74
N PHE A 182 10.02 -15.71 23.86
CA PHE A 182 10.75 -14.79 23.00
C PHE A 182 10.88 -15.33 21.57
N GLN A 183 11.26 -16.60 21.40
CA GLN A 183 11.40 -17.23 20.08
C GLN A 183 10.08 -17.29 19.32
N PHE A 184 8.98 -17.66 19.99
CA PHE A 184 7.65 -17.65 19.39
C PHE A 184 7.16 -16.24 19.08
N ALA A 185 7.40 -15.26 19.97
CA ALA A 185 7.07 -13.87 19.67
C ALA A 185 7.80 -13.35 18.43
N GLN A 186 9.08 -13.68 18.28
CA GLN A 186 9.87 -13.31 17.11
C GLN A 186 9.37 -14.01 15.85
N LEU A 187 9.03 -15.31 15.91
CA LEU A 187 8.42 -16.00 14.79
C LEU A 187 7.12 -15.31 14.35
N CYS A 188 6.26 -14.93 15.30
CA CYS A 188 5.02 -14.20 15.02
C CYS A 188 5.29 -12.84 14.37
N VAL A 189 6.26 -12.07 14.89
CA VAL A 189 6.64 -10.77 14.31
C VAL A 189 7.18 -10.94 12.90
N THR A 190 8.03 -11.93 12.66
CA THR A 190 8.56 -12.23 11.32
C THR A 190 7.42 -12.54 10.36
N HIS A 191 6.50 -13.44 10.70
CA HIS A 191 5.37 -13.78 9.82
C HIS A 191 4.39 -12.60 9.62
N MET A 192 4.12 -11.82 10.67
CA MET A 192 3.34 -10.60 10.57
C MET A 192 4.00 -9.60 9.61
N THR A 193 5.32 -9.44 9.69
CA THR A 193 6.08 -8.53 8.82
C THR A 193 6.08 -9.04 7.37
N LEU A 194 6.20 -10.35 7.16
CA LEU A 194 6.05 -10.94 5.82
C LEU A 194 4.67 -10.63 5.23
N LEU A 195 3.61 -10.75 6.02
CA LEU A 195 2.25 -10.47 5.57
C LEU A 195 2.00 -8.98 5.31
N LEU A 196 2.42 -8.10 6.23
CA LEU A 196 2.09 -6.68 6.18
C LEU A 196 3.03 -5.86 5.30
N VAL A 197 4.26 -6.32 5.09
CA VAL A 197 5.27 -5.59 4.32
C VAL A 197 5.58 -6.33 3.02
N VAL A 198 5.98 -7.60 3.11
CA VAL A 198 6.49 -8.34 1.94
C VAL A 198 5.39 -8.66 0.94
N PHE A 199 4.26 -9.20 1.40
CA PHE A 199 3.13 -9.46 0.54
C PHE A 199 2.53 -8.19 -0.06
N GLN A 200 2.44 -7.09 0.71
CA GLN A 200 1.92 -5.83 0.18
C GLN A 200 2.88 -5.19 -0.85
N ALA A 201 4.19 -5.31 -0.65
CA ALA A 201 5.20 -4.90 -1.63
C ALA A 201 5.10 -5.69 -2.94
N HIS A 202 4.86 -7.00 -2.87
CA HIS A 202 4.58 -7.83 -4.05
C HIS A 202 3.39 -7.28 -4.88
N LEU A 203 2.30 -6.90 -4.21
CA LEU A 203 1.15 -6.29 -4.90
C LEU A 203 1.49 -4.91 -5.52
N ILE A 204 2.35 -4.13 -4.86
CA ILE A 204 2.87 -2.87 -5.43
C ILE A 204 3.69 -3.13 -6.70
N ILE A 205 4.54 -4.16 -6.71
CA ILE A 205 5.27 -4.57 -7.92
C ILE A 205 4.26 -4.91 -9.03
N GLY A 206 3.19 -5.62 -8.70
CA GLY A 206 2.07 -5.87 -9.63
C GLY A 206 1.46 -4.60 -10.20
N ASN A 207 1.25 -3.54 -9.40
CA ASN A 207 0.78 -2.25 -9.93
C ASN A 207 1.78 -1.65 -10.92
N ILE A 208 3.06 -1.66 -10.59
CA ILE A 208 4.12 -1.12 -11.46
C ILE A 208 4.10 -1.85 -12.82
N LEU A 209 4.04 -3.18 -12.80
CA LEU A 209 4.02 -4.00 -14.02
C LEU A 209 2.77 -3.76 -14.88
N ASN A 210 1.62 -3.44 -14.27
CA ASN A 210 0.39 -3.08 -14.99
C ASN A 210 0.39 -1.63 -15.55
N GLY A 211 1.40 -0.84 -15.19
CA GLY A 211 1.59 0.54 -15.64
C GLY A 211 1.97 1.44 -14.47
N ILE A 212 3.01 2.26 -14.64
CA ILE A 212 3.55 3.16 -13.61
C ILE A 212 2.46 4.08 -13.03
N PHE A 213 1.43 4.42 -13.80
CA PHE A 213 0.25 5.16 -13.36
C PHE A 213 -0.40 4.55 -12.10
N TRP A 214 -0.57 3.22 -12.06
CA TRP A 214 -1.20 2.49 -10.96
C TRP A 214 -0.31 2.38 -9.72
N PHE A 215 0.96 2.79 -9.82
CA PHE A 215 1.83 2.98 -8.68
C PHE A 215 1.87 4.46 -8.26
N PHE A 216 2.17 5.33 -9.21
CA PHE A 216 2.51 6.72 -8.94
C PHE A 216 1.32 7.56 -8.50
N LEU A 217 0.16 7.44 -9.16
CA LEU A 217 -1.03 8.22 -8.78
C LEU A 217 -1.48 7.90 -7.35
N PRO A 218 -1.74 6.63 -6.95
CA PRO A 218 -2.06 6.27 -5.57
C PRO A 218 -1.05 6.78 -4.54
N SER A 219 0.25 6.61 -4.81
CA SER A 219 1.28 7.05 -3.89
C SER A 219 1.31 8.56 -3.73
N ALA A 220 1.11 9.30 -4.83
CA ALA A 220 0.96 10.75 -4.79
C ALA A 220 -0.28 11.18 -4.01
N LEU A 221 -1.41 10.46 -4.13
CA LEU A 221 -2.64 10.77 -3.39
C LEU A 221 -2.46 10.60 -1.88
N VAL A 222 -1.72 9.61 -1.41
CA VAL A 222 -1.37 9.47 0.01
C VAL A 222 -0.56 10.67 0.50
N ILE A 223 0.44 11.10 -0.28
CA ILE A 223 1.27 12.27 0.07
C ILE A 223 0.43 13.55 0.10
N VAL A 224 -0.41 13.75 -0.92
CA VAL A 224 -1.34 14.88 -1.01
C VAL A 224 -2.31 14.88 0.17
N ASN A 225 -2.86 13.72 0.52
CA ASN A 225 -3.75 13.58 1.67
C ASN A 225 -3.06 13.96 2.98
N ASP A 226 -1.81 13.54 3.22
CA ASP A 226 -1.08 13.92 4.42
C ASP A 226 -0.82 15.43 4.50
N ILE A 227 -0.50 16.06 3.37
CA ILE A 227 -0.31 17.52 3.28
C ILE A 227 -1.61 18.25 3.61
N PHE A 228 -2.71 17.89 2.95
CA PHE A 228 -3.99 18.57 3.18
C PHE A 228 -4.61 18.24 4.53
N ALA A 229 -4.39 17.05 5.08
CA ALA A 229 -4.79 16.73 6.45
C ALA A 229 -4.08 17.63 7.48
N TYR A 230 -2.80 17.93 7.23
CA TYR A 230 -2.04 18.87 8.05
C TYR A 230 -2.54 20.32 7.87
N VAL A 231 -2.70 20.78 6.62
CA VAL A 231 -3.13 22.15 6.31
C VAL A 231 -4.53 22.42 6.85
N CYS A 232 -5.52 21.60 6.48
CA CYS A 232 -6.90 21.72 6.97
C CYS A 232 -6.98 21.50 8.49
N GLY A 233 -6.12 20.63 9.04
CA GLY A 233 -6.06 20.36 10.47
C GLY A 233 -5.58 21.57 11.28
N ILE A 234 -4.64 22.37 10.76
CA ILE A 234 -4.20 23.60 11.44
C ILE A 234 -5.21 24.74 11.26
N THR A 235 -5.82 24.87 10.09
CA THR A 235 -6.72 26.00 9.80
C THR A 235 -8.11 25.84 10.42
N PHE A 236 -8.64 24.62 10.46
CA PHE A 236 -10.01 24.33 10.89
C PHE A 236 -10.12 23.32 12.04
N GLY A 237 -9.01 22.68 12.45
CA GLY A 237 -9.03 21.60 13.42
C GLY A 237 -9.47 22.03 14.81
N ARG A 238 -10.48 21.34 15.35
CA ARG A 238 -10.98 21.54 16.72
C ARG A 238 -11.20 20.20 17.42
N THR A 239 -11.58 19.18 16.67
CA THR A 239 -11.96 17.87 17.22
C THR A 239 -10.87 16.85 16.97
N GLN A 240 -10.35 16.23 18.03
CA GLN A 240 -9.35 15.17 17.92
C GLN A 240 -9.94 13.92 17.25
N LEU A 241 -9.18 13.30 16.34
CA LEU A 241 -9.63 12.11 15.60
C LEU A 241 -9.43 10.81 16.39
N ILE A 242 -8.25 10.61 16.97
CA ILE A 242 -7.88 9.37 17.69
C ILE A 242 -6.86 9.66 18.80
N GLU A 243 -6.94 8.95 19.92
CA GLU A 243 -6.05 9.14 21.09
C GLU A 243 -4.59 8.80 20.78
N ILE A 244 -4.36 7.78 19.96
CA ILE A 244 -3.02 7.30 19.59
C ILE A 244 -2.22 8.33 18.76
N SER A 245 -2.90 9.35 18.22
CA SER A 245 -2.33 10.40 17.39
C SER A 245 -2.96 11.77 17.74
N PRO A 246 -2.50 12.42 18.82
CA PRO A 246 -3.17 13.58 19.41
C PRO A 246 -3.21 14.84 18.53
N LYS A 247 -2.42 14.88 17.45
CA LYS A 247 -2.37 16.03 16.53
C LYS A 247 -3.29 15.90 15.31
N LYS A 248 -3.94 14.75 15.11
CA LYS A 248 -4.82 14.53 13.97
C LYS A 248 -6.25 14.94 14.35
N THR A 249 -6.89 15.74 13.50
CA THR A 249 -8.23 16.28 13.74
C THR A 249 -9.25 15.77 12.73
N VAL A 250 -10.53 15.73 13.12
CA VAL A 250 -11.63 15.30 12.25
C VAL A 250 -11.81 16.25 11.08
N GLU A 251 -11.72 17.57 11.33
CA GLU A 251 -11.86 18.58 10.28
C GLU A 251 -10.70 18.51 9.28
N GLY A 252 -9.49 18.22 9.76
CA GLY A 252 -8.33 17.95 8.91
C GLY A 252 -8.54 16.72 8.03
N PHE A 253 -9.09 15.65 8.59
CA PHE A 253 -9.40 14.41 7.87
C PHE A 253 -10.44 14.61 6.76
N VAL A 254 -11.55 15.29 7.06
CA VAL A 254 -12.62 15.58 6.08
C VAL A 254 -12.14 16.57 5.00
N GLY A 255 -11.40 17.61 5.38
CA GLY A 255 -10.82 18.57 4.44
C GLY A 255 -9.84 17.89 3.47
N ALA A 256 -9.00 16.99 3.98
CA ALA A 256 -8.07 16.21 3.17
C ALA A 256 -8.79 15.33 2.15
N TRP A 257 -9.92 14.72 2.51
CA TRP A 257 -10.69 13.88 1.58
C TRP A 257 -11.17 14.66 0.36
N ILE A 258 -11.71 15.86 0.57
CA ILE A 258 -12.17 16.74 -0.53
C ILE A 258 -10.98 17.17 -1.40
N CYS A 259 -9.91 17.69 -0.79
CA CYS A 259 -8.73 18.15 -1.52
C CYS A 259 -8.04 17.02 -2.30
N THR A 260 -7.94 15.83 -1.71
CA THR A 260 -7.35 14.64 -2.35
C THR A 260 -8.21 14.15 -3.51
N GLY A 261 -9.55 14.22 -3.39
CA GLY A 261 -10.47 13.93 -4.49
C GLY A 261 -10.26 14.84 -5.70
N ILE A 262 -10.14 16.15 -5.47
CA ILE A 262 -9.84 17.13 -6.53
C ILE A 262 -8.46 16.84 -7.15
N ALA A 263 -7.45 16.59 -6.31
CA ALA A 263 -6.10 16.25 -6.77
C ALA A 263 -6.06 14.95 -7.59
N ALA A 264 -6.91 13.96 -7.29
CA ALA A 264 -7.04 12.74 -8.09
C ALA A 264 -7.55 13.01 -9.50
N VAL A 265 -8.58 13.85 -9.65
CA VAL A 265 -9.11 14.21 -10.97
C VAL A 265 -8.06 14.98 -11.76
N ILE A 266 -7.40 15.97 -11.15
CA ILE A 266 -6.33 16.74 -11.81
C ILE A 266 -5.14 15.84 -12.16
N GLY A 267 -4.69 15.01 -11.23
CA GLY A 267 -3.59 14.08 -11.44
C GLY A 267 -3.87 13.09 -12.57
N SER A 268 -5.08 12.51 -12.60
CA SER A 268 -5.47 11.60 -13.69
C SER A 268 -5.63 12.32 -15.04
N LEU A 269 -6.07 13.57 -15.07
CA LEU A 269 -6.10 14.41 -16.28
C LEU A 269 -4.70 14.62 -16.89
N ILE A 270 -3.67 14.78 -16.05
CA ILE A 270 -2.29 15.02 -16.47
C ILE A 270 -1.61 13.70 -16.84
N LEU A 271 -1.63 12.72 -15.94
CA LEU A 271 -0.86 11.48 -16.06
C LEU A 271 -1.40 10.55 -17.15
N SER A 272 -2.72 10.56 -17.42
CA SER A 272 -3.34 9.72 -18.47
C SER A 272 -3.02 10.13 -19.91
N LYS A 273 -2.23 11.19 -20.10
CA LYS A 273 -1.76 11.63 -21.43
C LYS A 273 -0.43 10.98 -21.84
N SER A 274 0.24 10.31 -20.92
CA SER A 274 1.58 9.77 -21.12
C SER A 274 1.54 8.26 -21.28
N ASP A 275 1.83 7.76 -22.48
CA ASP A 275 1.92 6.32 -22.78
C ASP A 275 2.92 5.61 -21.86
N TYR A 276 4.05 6.26 -21.55
CA TYR A 276 5.03 5.78 -20.58
C TYR A 276 4.45 5.44 -19.20
N LEU A 277 3.43 6.16 -18.75
CA LEU A 277 2.81 5.93 -17.44
C LEU A 277 1.68 4.90 -17.51
N ILE A 278 0.89 4.92 -18.58
CA ILE A 278 -0.33 4.10 -18.67
C ILE A 278 -0.08 2.71 -19.24
N CYS A 279 0.98 2.52 -20.03
CA CYS A 279 1.27 1.25 -20.67
C CYS A 279 1.86 0.24 -19.68
N PRO A 280 1.43 -1.04 -19.73
CA PRO A 280 2.02 -2.10 -18.91
C PRO A 280 3.46 -2.40 -19.35
N ALA A 281 4.24 -2.99 -18.45
CA ALA A 281 5.61 -3.39 -18.70
C ALA A 281 5.66 -4.52 -19.75
N GLN A 282 6.17 -4.22 -20.94
CA GLN A 282 6.51 -5.23 -21.95
C GLN A 282 7.95 -5.74 -21.81
N ASN A 283 8.87 -4.85 -21.45
CA ASN A 283 10.27 -5.14 -21.18
C ASN A 283 10.72 -4.40 -19.92
N LEU A 284 11.50 -5.06 -19.06
CA LEU A 284 12.02 -4.48 -17.81
C LEU A 284 13.07 -3.37 -18.06
N SER A 285 13.75 -3.39 -19.22
CA SER A 285 14.76 -2.40 -19.62
C SER A 285 14.18 -1.13 -20.28
N THR A 286 12.89 -0.85 -20.07
CA THR A 286 12.24 0.36 -20.60
C THR A 286 12.68 1.60 -19.81
N HIS A 287 12.92 2.71 -20.51
CA HIS A 287 13.30 4.00 -19.93
C HIS A 287 12.56 5.14 -20.68
N LEU A 288 12.59 6.38 -20.18
CA LEU A 288 11.86 7.51 -20.78
C LEU A 288 12.12 7.74 -22.28
N TYR A 289 13.28 7.32 -22.80
CA TYR A 289 13.69 7.47 -24.20
C TYR A 289 13.39 6.23 -25.07
N ASN A 290 12.95 5.12 -24.47
CA ASN A 290 12.61 3.86 -25.14
C ASN A 290 11.38 3.24 -24.44
N TYR A 291 10.24 3.94 -24.55
CA TYR A 291 9.00 3.53 -23.92
C TYR A 291 8.12 2.72 -24.90
N PRO A 292 7.40 1.70 -24.40
CA PRO A 292 6.54 0.89 -25.26
C PRO A 292 5.32 1.72 -25.70
N SER A 293 4.98 1.64 -26.98
CA SER A 293 3.66 2.04 -27.46
C SER A 293 2.72 0.86 -27.26
N CYS A 294 1.61 1.07 -26.56
CA CYS A 294 0.58 0.06 -26.34
C CYS A 294 -0.79 0.59 -26.76
N GLU A 295 -1.75 -0.31 -26.98
CA GLU A 295 -3.15 0.08 -27.00
C GLU A 295 -3.59 0.44 -25.57
N PRO A 296 -4.03 1.69 -25.32
CA PRO A 296 -4.44 2.09 -23.98
C PRO A 296 -5.61 1.27 -23.48
N ASN A 297 -5.59 0.91 -22.19
CA ASN A 297 -6.76 0.32 -21.54
C ASN A 297 -7.99 1.25 -21.74
N PRO A 298 -9.20 0.73 -22.03
CA PRO A 298 -10.41 1.53 -22.24
C PRO A 298 -10.70 2.56 -21.16
N VAL A 299 -10.23 2.37 -19.92
CA VAL A 299 -10.35 3.37 -18.86
C VAL A 299 -9.65 4.70 -19.18
N PHE A 300 -8.64 4.68 -20.06
CA PHE A 300 -7.91 5.88 -20.50
C PHE A 300 -8.46 6.47 -21.81
N ILE A 301 -9.47 5.85 -22.42
CA ILE A 301 -10.11 6.29 -23.66
C ILE A 301 -11.42 7.01 -23.31
N PRO A 302 -11.72 8.19 -23.90
CA PRO A 302 -13.00 8.86 -23.67
C PRO A 302 -14.18 7.98 -24.06
N GLN A 303 -15.14 7.82 -23.15
CA GLN A 303 -16.37 7.08 -23.39
C GLN A 303 -17.56 8.04 -23.33
N VAL A 304 -18.61 7.73 -24.08
CA VAL A 304 -19.87 8.50 -24.06
C VAL A 304 -20.82 7.86 -23.07
N TYR A 305 -21.29 8.64 -22.09
CA TYR A 305 -22.24 8.21 -21.07
C TYR A 305 -23.59 8.88 -21.29
N GLN A 306 -24.65 8.08 -21.24
CA GLN A 306 -26.03 8.56 -21.19
C GLN A 306 -26.40 8.90 -19.74
N LEU A 307 -26.90 10.10 -19.53
CA LEU A 307 -27.34 10.53 -18.20
C LEU A 307 -28.68 9.87 -17.83
N PRO A 308 -28.88 9.48 -16.56
CA PRO A 308 -30.20 9.13 -16.06
C PRO A 308 -31.18 10.30 -16.23
N GLN A 309 -32.44 10.00 -16.55
CA GLN A 309 -33.49 11.01 -16.79
C GLN A 309 -33.60 12.04 -15.65
N ASN A 310 -33.48 11.60 -14.40
CA ASN A 310 -33.49 12.47 -13.21
C ASN A 310 -32.42 13.58 -13.23
N ILE A 311 -31.26 13.32 -13.86
CA ILE A 311 -30.17 14.30 -13.98
C ILE A 311 -30.41 15.21 -15.19
N ILE A 312 -30.94 14.67 -16.28
CA ILE A 312 -31.30 15.44 -17.48
C ILE A 312 -32.31 16.54 -17.13
N ASP A 313 -33.34 16.19 -16.36
CA ASP A 313 -34.35 17.13 -15.88
C ASP A 313 -33.75 18.22 -14.98
N LEU A 314 -32.77 17.86 -14.14
CA LEU A 314 -32.07 18.79 -13.25
C LEU A 314 -31.23 19.83 -14.02
N PHE A 315 -30.65 19.45 -15.16
CA PHE A 315 -29.90 20.35 -16.05
C PHE A 315 -30.77 21.00 -17.14
N GLY A 316 -32.10 20.94 -16.99
CA GLY A 316 -33.05 21.59 -17.89
C GLY A 316 -33.11 20.98 -19.29
N GLY A 317 -32.84 19.69 -19.43
CA GLY A 317 -32.99 18.93 -20.68
C GLY A 317 -31.89 19.15 -21.74
N ASN A 318 -30.89 19.98 -21.47
CA ASN A 318 -29.92 20.41 -22.50
C ASN A 318 -28.70 19.48 -22.65
N ILE A 319 -28.51 18.52 -21.75
CA ILE A 319 -27.34 17.63 -21.73
C ILE A 319 -27.82 16.20 -21.50
N GLU A 320 -27.90 15.41 -22.57
CA GLU A 320 -28.26 13.98 -22.51
C GLU A 320 -27.03 13.06 -22.49
N LEU A 321 -25.91 13.55 -23.05
CA LEU A 321 -24.68 12.80 -23.26
C LEU A 321 -23.49 13.56 -22.69
N ILE A 322 -22.65 12.90 -21.90
CA ILE A 322 -21.38 13.44 -21.41
C ILE A 322 -20.24 12.52 -21.84
N THR A 323 -19.15 13.10 -22.32
CA THR A 323 -17.94 12.37 -22.68
C THR A 323 -16.85 12.62 -21.65
N PHE A 324 -16.35 11.56 -21.01
CA PHE A 324 -15.19 11.63 -20.13
C PHE A 324 -14.43 10.30 -20.10
N LYS A 325 -13.18 10.32 -19.65
CA LYS A 325 -12.38 9.10 -19.48
C LYS A 325 -12.79 8.38 -18.18
N PRO A 326 -13.09 7.07 -18.20
CA PRO A 326 -13.47 6.33 -16.99
C PRO A 326 -12.43 6.43 -15.85
N VAL A 327 -11.15 6.61 -16.17
CA VAL A 327 -10.06 6.75 -15.19
C VAL A 327 -10.30 7.86 -14.16
N TYR A 328 -11.03 8.93 -14.50
CA TYR A 328 -11.29 10.02 -13.54
C TYR A 328 -12.16 9.54 -12.37
N PHE A 329 -13.13 8.67 -12.65
CA PHE A 329 -13.95 8.04 -11.62
C PHE A 329 -13.14 7.06 -10.77
N HIS A 330 -12.30 6.23 -11.40
CA HIS A 330 -11.41 5.32 -10.69
C HIS A 330 -10.42 6.07 -9.79
N ALA A 331 -9.86 7.20 -10.26
CA ALA A 331 -8.98 8.06 -9.48
C ALA A 331 -9.70 8.64 -8.24
N ALA A 332 -10.97 9.02 -8.36
CA ALA A 332 -11.76 9.50 -7.21
C ALA A 332 -12.01 8.39 -6.16
N ILE A 333 -12.20 7.14 -6.59
CA ILE A 333 -12.30 5.98 -5.68
C ILE A 333 -10.97 5.75 -4.97
N LEU A 334 -9.85 5.77 -5.71
CA LEU A 334 -8.51 5.65 -5.14
C LEU A 334 -8.24 6.77 -4.13
N ALA A 335 -8.63 8.02 -4.43
CA ALA A 335 -8.51 9.13 -3.49
C ALA A 335 -9.35 8.95 -2.22
N THR A 336 -10.56 8.40 -2.37
CA THR A 336 -11.43 8.10 -1.22
C THR A 336 -10.78 7.06 -0.31
N PHE A 337 -10.20 6.00 -0.87
CA PHE A 337 -9.45 5.03 -0.08
C PHE A 337 -8.18 5.63 0.54
N ALA A 338 -7.40 6.39 -0.24
CA ALA A 338 -6.17 7.05 0.21
C ALA A 338 -6.42 8.02 1.38
N SER A 339 -7.60 8.63 1.44
CA SER A 339 -7.96 9.55 2.50
C SER A 339 -8.61 8.85 3.69
N LEU A 340 -9.58 7.98 3.45
CA LEU A 340 -10.39 7.43 4.54
C LEU A 340 -9.79 6.18 5.19
N ILE A 341 -9.08 5.35 4.42
CA ILE A 341 -8.65 4.01 4.87
C ILE A 341 -7.13 3.93 4.99
N ALA A 342 -6.38 4.43 4.02
CA ALA A 342 -4.91 4.34 4.04
C ALA A 342 -4.26 4.90 5.33
N PRO A 343 -4.74 6.00 5.96
CA PRO A 343 -4.16 6.51 7.21
C PRO A 343 -4.21 5.55 8.40
N PHE A 344 -5.09 4.54 8.36
CA PHE A 344 -5.11 3.49 9.39
C PHE A 344 -3.83 2.63 9.39
N GLY A 345 -3.13 2.52 8.26
CA GLY A 345 -1.79 1.93 8.23
C GLY A 345 -0.81 2.69 9.12
N GLY A 346 -0.84 4.03 9.04
CA GLY A 346 -0.03 4.89 9.91
C GLY A 346 -0.47 4.88 11.37
N PHE A 347 -1.78 4.77 11.66
CA PHE A 347 -2.25 4.59 13.04
C PHE A 347 -1.79 3.26 13.63
N PHE A 348 -1.83 2.18 12.85
CA PHE A 348 -1.32 0.87 13.25
C PHE A 348 0.18 0.92 13.55
N ALA A 349 0.96 1.51 12.64
CA ALA A 349 2.41 1.69 12.81
C ALA A 349 2.72 2.56 14.05
N SER A 350 1.97 3.65 14.27
CA SER A 350 2.08 4.47 15.49
C SER A 350 1.81 3.64 16.76
N GLY A 351 0.76 2.80 16.76
CA GLY A 351 0.46 1.92 17.89
C GLY A 351 1.55 0.92 18.19
N LEU A 352 2.15 0.33 17.16
CA LEU A 352 3.32 -0.55 17.32
C LEU A 352 4.47 0.20 18.00
N LYS A 353 4.81 1.41 17.55
CA LYS A 353 5.86 2.22 18.17
C LYS A 353 5.61 2.50 19.66
N ARG A 354 4.36 2.84 20.02
CA ARG A 354 3.99 3.10 21.42
C ARG A 354 4.07 1.85 22.28
N ALA A 355 3.69 0.69 21.75
CA ALA A 355 3.81 -0.59 22.47
C ALA A 355 5.27 -0.93 22.83
N PHE A 356 6.24 -0.51 22.02
CA PHE A 356 7.68 -0.69 22.29
C PHE A 356 8.36 0.52 22.95
N GLY A 357 7.60 1.55 23.34
CA GLY A 357 8.14 2.74 24.02
C GLY A 357 9.04 3.63 23.14
N ILE A 358 8.98 3.48 21.82
CA ILE A 358 9.78 4.26 20.87
C ILE A 358 8.93 5.31 20.13
N LYS A 359 9.59 6.24 19.44
CA LYS A 359 8.92 7.28 18.64
C LYS A 359 8.99 7.07 17.14
N ASP A 360 10.13 6.59 16.65
CA ASP A 360 10.49 6.40 15.25
C ASP A 360 11.11 5.00 15.09
N PHE A 361 10.86 4.29 13.98
CA PHE A 361 11.32 2.90 13.79
C PHE A 361 12.83 2.78 13.59
N GLY A 362 13.48 3.88 13.19
CA GLY A 362 14.92 3.97 13.01
C GLY A 362 15.34 5.38 12.59
N ASP A 363 16.62 5.54 12.27
CA ASP A 363 17.23 6.79 11.80
C ASP A 363 17.82 6.63 10.38
N THR A 364 17.15 5.83 9.54
CA THR A 364 17.64 5.45 8.21
C THR A 364 17.78 6.65 7.27
N ILE A 365 16.90 7.66 7.40
CA ILE A 365 16.96 8.89 6.61
C ILE A 365 17.29 10.07 7.55
N PRO A 366 18.44 10.76 7.34
CA PRO A 366 18.85 11.86 8.20
C PRO A 366 17.76 12.94 8.33
N GLY A 367 17.34 13.17 9.57
CA GLY A 367 16.33 14.17 9.92
C GLY A 367 14.87 13.79 9.61
N HIS A 368 14.60 12.63 9.02
CA HIS A 368 13.27 12.19 8.56
C HIS A 368 12.74 10.90 9.22
N GLY A 369 13.56 10.21 10.02
CA GLY A 369 13.17 9.00 10.75
C GLY A 369 13.43 7.72 9.95
N GLY A 370 12.66 6.67 10.25
CA GLY A 370 12.77 5.36 9.61
C GLY A 370 12.07 5.32 8.26
N ILE A 371 12.41 4.32 7.44
CA ILE A 371 11.68 4.07 6.18
C ILE A 371 10.27 3.57 6.49
N THR A 372 10.12 2.76 7.54
CA THR A 372 8.81 2.25 7.99
C THR A 372 7.84 3.40 8.29
N ASP A 373 8.32 4.50 8.88
CA ASP A 373 7.53 5.69 9.21
C ASP A 373 7.01 6.46 7.97
N ARG A 374 7.54 6.17 6.77
CA ARG A 374 7.20 6.85 5.52
C ARG A 374 6.38 5.98 4.58
N PHE A 375 6.41 4.66 4.76
CA PHE A 375 5.79 3.68 3.88
C PHE A 375 4.61 2.93 4.49
N ASP A 376 4.31 3.13 5.78
CA ASP A 376 3.18 2.49 6.48
C ASP A 376 1.82 2.64 5.77
N CYS A 377 1.45 3.87 5.38
CA CYS A 377 0.23 4.12 4.60
C CYS A 377 0.36 3.68 3.13
N GLN A 378 1.58 3.66 2.59
CA GLN A 378 1.86 3.32 1.19
C GLN A 378 1.64 1.84 0.90
N PHE A 379 2.01 0.94 1.83
CA PHE A 379 1.74 -0.50 1.68
C PHE A 379 0.24 -0.78 1.58
N LEU A 380 -0.57 -0.16 2.46
CA LEU A 380 -2.02 -0.34 2.47
C LEU A 380 -2.66 0.24 1.20
N MET A 381 -2.22 1.41 0.74
CA MET A 381 -2.71 2.01 -0.51
C MET A 381 -2.33 1.18 -1.74
N GLY A 382 -1.09 0.69 -1.79
CA GLY A 382 -0.56 -0.10 -2.88
C GLY A 382 -1.30 -1.42 -3.04
N SER A 383 -1.51 -2.15 -1.94
CA SER A 383 -2.27 -3.40 -1.94
C SER A 383 -3.72 -3.20 -2.38
N PHE A 384 -4.40 -2.14 -1.90
CA PHE A 384 -5.75 -1.80 -2.37
C PHE A 384 -5.77 -1.48 -3.86
N THR A 385 -4.82 -0.69 -4.35
CA THR A 385 -4.77 -0.33 -5.78
C THR A 385 -4.65 -1.57 -6.65
N TYR A 386 -3.83 -2.54 -6.25
CA TYR A 386 -3.67 -3.78 -7.02
C TYR A 386 -4.95 -4.59 -7.06
N LEU A 387 -5.60 -4.79 -5.91
CA LEU A 387 -6.87 -5.52 -5.84
C LEU A 387 -7.97 -4.81 -6.63
N TYR A 388 -8.03 -3.48 -6.52
CA TYR A 388 -8.96 -2.65 -7.27
C TYR A 388 -8.71 -2.76 -8.77
N TYR A 389 -7.44 -2.66 -9.19
CA TYR A 389 -7.03 -2.83 -10.58
C TYR A 389 -7.46 -4.21 -11.10
N GLN A 390 -7.10 -5.30 -10.41
CA GLN A 390 -7.45 -6.65 -10.84
C GLN A 390 -8.96 -6.88 -10.93
N THR A 391 -9.75 -6.21 -10.09
CA THR A 391 -11.21 -6.41 -10.04
C THR A 391 -11.95 -5.59 -11.09
N PHE A 392 -11.57 -4.31 -11.27
CA PHE A 392 -12.39 -3.34 -12.02
C PHE A 392 -11.72 -2.79 -13.28
N ILE A 393 -10.40 -2.94 -13.42
CA ILE A 393 -9.62 -2.30 -14.49
C ILE A 393 -8.99 -3.34 -15.42
N SER A 394 -8.48 -4.43 -14.83
CA SER A 394 -7.80 -5.49 -15.55
C SER A 394 -8.75 -6.03 -16.61
N ASN A 395 -8.42 -5.76 -17.86
CA ASN A 395 -9.12 -6.38 -18.96
C ASN A 395 -8.74 -7.85 -18.93
N HIS A 396 -9.64 -8.71 -18.49
CA HIS A 396 -9.53 -10.14 -18.71
C HIS A 396 -9.71 -10.45 -20.21
N ASN A 397 -8.86 -9.89 -21.09
CA ASN A 397 -8.88 -9.96 -22.55
C ASN A 397 -10.16 -10.65 -23.04
N MET A 398 -11.25 -9.89 -23.05
CA MET A 398 -12.55 -10.38 -23.49
C MET A 398 -12.41 -10.62 -24.98
N ASN A 399 -11.91 -11.79 -25.35
CA ASN A 399 -11.88 -12.19 -26.74
C ASN A 399 -13.31 -12.53 -27.18
N LEU A 400 -13.55 -12.44 -28.49
CA LEU A 400 -14.85 -12.77 -29.07
C LEU A 400 -15.35 -14.15 -28.60
N GLY A 401 -14.45 -15.12 -28.45
CA GLY A 401 -14.76 -16.46 -27.96
C GLY A 401 -15.34 -16.48 -26.53
N LYS A 402 -14.77 -15.72 -25.59
CA LYS A 402 -15.23 -15.61 -24.21
C LYS A 402 -16.56 -14.88 -24.13
N VAL A 403 -16.73 -13.80 -24.90
CA VAL A 403 -18.01 -13.07 -24.98
C VAL A 403 -19.10 -13.98 -25.53
N LEU A 404 -18.79 -14.72 -26.61
CA LEU A 404 -19.70 -15.68 -27.20
C LEU A 404 -20.03 -16.82 -26.21
N GLN A 405 -19.02 -17.39 -25.55
CA GLN A 405 -19.20 -18.43 -24.54
C GLN A 405 -20.04 -17.92 -23.36
N MET A 406 -19.79 -16.71 -22.87
CA MET A 406 -20.56 -16.11 -21.78
C MET A 406 -22.00 -15.84 -22.19
N ALA A 407 -22.23 -15.36 -23.42
CA ALA A 407 -23.56 -15.14 -23.97
C ALA A 407 -24.34 -16.47 -24.15
N ILE A 408 -23.71 -17.50 -24.70
CA ILE A 408 -24.34 -18.81 -24.93
C ILE A 408 -24.64 -19.54 -23.63
N ILE A 409 -23.74 -19.49 -22.64
CA ILE A 409 -23.91 -20.21 -21.37
C ILE A 409 -24.94 -19.54 -20.47
N ASN A 410 -25.01 -18.20 -20.45
CA ASN A 410 -25.77 -17.47 -19.44
C ASN A 410 -27.07 -16.83 -19.95
N LEU A 411 -27.32 -16.77 -21.26
CA LEU A 411 -28.54 -16.17 -21.83
C LEU A 411 -29.47 -17.24 -22.39
N SER A 412 -30.77 -17.04 -22.18
CA SER A 412 -31.81 -17.80 -22.88
C SER A 412 -31.91 -17.38 -24.35
N ALA A 413 -32.48 -18.23 -25.22
CA ALA A 413 -32.63 -17.93 -26.65
C ALA A 413 -33.30 -16.56 -26.95
N PRO A 414 -34.37 -16.14 -26.24
CA PRO A 414 -34.95 -14.80 -26.44
C PRO A 414 -33.99 -13.67 -26.06
N GLN A 415 -33.24 -13.84 -24.98
CA GLN A 415 -32.24 -12.86 -24.52
C GLN A 415 -31.06 -12.78 -25.49
N LEU A 416 -30.67 -13.90 -26.11
CA LEU A 416 -29.63 -13.93 -27.14
C LEU A 416 -30.07 -13.19 -28.40
N ILE A 417 -31.31 -13.37 -28.85
CA ILE A 417 -31.90 -12.62 -29.97
C ILE A 417 -31.96 -11.12 -29.65
N GLN A 418 -32.35 -10.76 -28.43
CA GLN A 418 -32.36 -9.36 -27.98
C GLN A 418 -30.96 -8.75 -27.94
N LEU A 419 -29.96 -9.51 -27.50
CA LEU A 419 -28.55 -9.11 -27.53
C LEU A 419 -28.10 -8.84 -28.98
N ILE A 420 -28.39 -9.75 -29.91
CA ILE A 420 -28.05 -9.60 -31.33
C ILE A 420 -28.71 -8.34 -31.92
N LYS A 421 -30.01 -8.14 -31.69
CA LYS A 421 -30.73 -6.92 -32.14
C LYS A 421 -30.11 -5.64 -31.59
N SER A 422 -29.64 -5.67 -30.34
CA SER A 422 -29.00 -4.51 -29.70
C SER A 422 -27.62 -4.22 -30.29
N ILE A 423 -26.82 -5.25 -30.57
CA ILE A 423 -25.51 -5.11 -31.24
C ILE A 423 -25.70 -4.57 -32.67
N LEU A 424 -26.68 -5.06 -33.41
CA LEU A 424 -26.95 -4.58 -34.78
C LEU A 424 -27.35 -3.10 -34.82
N ARG A 425 -28.17 -2.64 -33.86
CA ARG A 425 -28.50 -1.21 -33.71
C ARG A 425 -27.28 -0.36 -33.37
N TYR A 426 -26.39 -0.87 -32.52
CA TYR A 426 -25.13 -0.19 -32.21
C TYR A 426 -24.26 -0.04 -33.47
N LEU A 427 -24.09 -1.11 -34.25
CA LEU A 427 -23.30 -1.09 -35.48
C LEU A 427 -23.86 -0.14 -36.56
N ASN A 428 -25.18 -0.04 -36.66
CA ASN A 428 -25.85 0.92 -37.53
C ASN A 428 -25.54 2.38 -37.12
N ARG A 429 -25.53 2.67 -35.81
CA ARG A 429 -25.16 3.99 -35.28
C ARG A 429 -23.70 4.37 -35.55
N GLU A 430 -22.80 3.39 -35.52
CA GLU A 430 -21.38 3.56 -35.88
C GLU A 430 -21.16 3.64 -37.41
N GLY A 431 -22.23 3.60 -38.22
CA GLY A 431 -22.16 3.70 -39.68
C GLY A 431 -21.66 2.43 -40.38
N VAL A 432 -21.63 1.29 -39.67
CA VAL A 432 -21.16 0.01 -40.21
C VAL A 432 -22.26 -0.74 -40.98
N ILE A 433 -23.53 -0.53 -40.60
CA ILE A 433 -24.71 -1.18 -41.21
C ILE A 433 -25.72 -0.11 -41.64
N ASP A 434 -26.21 -0.19 -42.87
CA ASP A 434 -27.26 0.71 -43.39
C ASP A 434 -28.64 0.42 -42.77
N ASP A 435 -29.51 1.43 -42.67
CA ASP A 435 -30.84 1.31 -42.05
C ASP A 435 -31.71 0.22 -42.71
N ASP A 436 -31.68 0.12 -44.04
CA ASP A 436 -32.44 -0.88 -44.80
C ASP A 436 -31.97 -2.31 -44.49
N LYS A 437 -30.66 -2.49 -44.29
CA LYS A 437 -30.06 -3.78 -43.92
C LYS A 437 -30.40 -4.14 -42.47
N LEU A 438 -30.37 -3.17 -41.56
CA LEU A 438 -30.78 -3.37 -40.17
C LEU A 438 -32.24 -3.83 -40.08
N HIS A 439 -33.14 -3.15 -40.80
CA HIS A 439 -34.57 -3.50 -40.82
C HIS A 439 -34.80 -4.94 -41.30
N SER A 440 -34.15 -5.31 -42.40
CA SER A 440 -34.24 -6.66 -42.98
C SER A 440 -33.74 -7.76 -42.02
N ILE A 441 -32.61 -7.53 -41.35
CA ILE A 441 -32.03 -8.50 -40.40
C ILE A 441 -32.90 -8.63 -39.15
N VAL A 442 -33.45 -7.52 -38.64
CA VAL A 442 -34.29 -7.53 -37.43
C VAL A 442 -35.61 -8.25 -37.66
N GLU A 443 -36.20 -8.12 -38.86
CA GLU A 443 -37.42 -8.81 -39.28
C GLU A 443 -37.20 -10.33 -39.39
N LEU A 444 -36.06 -10.76 -39.96
CA LEU A 444 -35.68 -12.18 -40.02
C LEU A 444 -35.48 -12.81 -38.64
N LEU A 445 -35.07 -12.02 -37.63
CA LEU A 445 -34.90 -12.45 -36.25
C LEU A 445 -36.20 -12.33 -35.40
N ALA A 446 -37.34 -11.98 -36.02
CA ALA A 446 -38.65 -11.88 -35.35
C ALA A 446 -39.58 -13.06 -35.62
N ASN A 447 -39.32 -13.82 -36.69
CA ASN A 447 -39.94 -15.11 -37.00
C ASN A 447 -39.09 -16.25 -36.42
#